data_AF-A0A1F9KBQ0-F1
#
_entry.id   AF-A0A1F9KBQ0-F1
#
_cell.length_a   1.000
_cell.length_b   1.000
_cell.length_c   1.000
_cell.angle_alpha   90.00
_cell.angle_beta   90.00
_cell.angle_gamma   90.00
#
_symmetry.space_group_name_H-M   'P 1'
#
loop_
_entity.id
_entity.type
_entity.pdbx_description
1 polymer ?
#
loop_
_entity_poly.entity_id
_entity_poly.type
_entity_poly.pdbx_seq_one_letter_code
_entity_poly.pdbx_strand_id
1 'polypeptide(L)'
;MDKWEAMSINRRLFDLGSRLGSLEGYLYSEEKVDKSYLKNWLRNIENEFSQLPAGLKQEIEGDYAEILRKVEALLKRLYGDTDADSLQVTGMIVTLKGQKMPQH
;
A
#
# COMPACT_ATOMS: atom_id res chain seq x y z
N MET A 1 0.08 -5.92 -27.93
CA MET A 1 -0.90 -5.27 -27.05
C MET A 1 -0.14 -4.47 -26.03
N ASP A 2 -0.53 -3.21 -25.83
CA ASP A 2 0.05 -2.39 -24.77
C ASP A 2 -0.19 -3.07 -23.42
N LYS A 3 0.79 -3.05 -22.51
CA LYS A 3 0.74 -3.80 -21.24
C LYS A 3 -0.50 -3.44 -20.41
N TRP A 4 -0.99 -2.23 -20.60
CA TRP A 4 -2.24 -1.69 -20.06
C TRP A 4 -3.49 -2.39 -20.59
N GLU A 5 -3.57 -2.63 -21.90
CA GLU A 5 -4.74 -3.25 -22.55
C GLU A 5 -4.87 -4.74 -22.27
N ALA A 6 -3.81 -5.37 -21.76
CA ALA A 6 -3.82 -6.75 -21.30
C ALA A 6 -4.29 -6.91 -19.83
N MET A 7 -4.38 -5.82 -19.06
CA MET A 7 -4.81 -5.85 -17.65
C MET A 7 -6.32 -6.00 -17.54
N SER A 8 -6.79 -6.68 -16.48
CA SER A 8 -8.22 -6.68 -16.14
C SER A 8 -8.71 -5.26 -15.84
N ILE A 9 -10.03 -5.05 -15.92
CA ILE A 9 -10.63 -3.76 -15.59
C ILE A 9 -10.38 -3.34 -14.13
N ASN A 10 -10.39 -4.29 -13.19
CA ASN A 10 -10.17 -3.98 -11.78
C ASN A 10 -8.73 -3.56 -11.53
N ARG A 11 -7.79 -4.23 -12.19
CA ARG A 11 -6.38 -3.91 -12.10
C ARG A 11 -6.05 -2.54 -12.71
N ARG A 12 -6.73 -2.15 -13.80
CA ARG A 12 -6.63 -0.79 -14.35
C ARG A 12 -7.21 0.26 -13.41
N LEU A 13 -8.34 -0.02 -12.76
CA LEU A 13 -8.94 0.89 -11.78
C LEU A 13 -8.03 1.10 -10.57
N PHE A 14 -7.42 0.02 -10.06
CA PHE A 14 -6.43 0.10 -8.99
C PHE A 14 -5.21 0.94 -9.38
N ASP A 15 -4.65 0.69 -10.58
CA ASP A 15 -3.46 1.42 -11.05
C ASP A 15 -3.77 2.90 -11.30
N LEU A 16 -4.98 3.22 -11.77
CA LEU A 16 -5.44 4.61 -11.91
C LEU A 16 -5.56 5.28 -10.54
N GLY A 17 -6.22 4.63 -9.57
CA GLY A 17 -6.38 5.17 -8.21
C GLY A 17 -5.05 5.38 -7.49
N SER A 18 -4.13 4.43 -7.60
CA SER A 18 -2.81 4.52 -6.96
C SER A 18 -1.95 5.64 -7.57
N ARG A 19 -2.02 5.84 -8.89
CA ARG A 19 -1.35 6.97 -9.57
C ARG A 19 -1.92 8.31 -9.16
N LEU A 20 -3.25 8.43 -9.05
CA LEU A 20 -3.90 9.66 -8.59
C LEU A 20 -3.51 9.99 -7.15
N GLY A 21 -3.54 9.02 -6.24
CA GLY A 21 -3.11 9.23 -4.84
C GLY A 21 -1.61 9.56 -4.71
N SER A 22 -0.75 8.95 -5.54
CA SER A 22 0.68 9.28 -5.57
C SER A 22 0.93 10.70 -6.08
N LEU A 23 0.18 11.13 -7.10
CA LEU A 23 0.25 12.50 -7.63
C LEU A 23 -0.22 13.53 -6.61
N GLU A 24 -1.28 13.22 -5.85
CA GLU A 24 -1.75 14.05 -4.74
C GLU A 24 -0.65 14.23 -3.69
N GLY A 25 -0.01 13.14 -3.26
CA GLY A 25 1.15 13.19 -2.35
C GLY A 25 2.36 13.96 -2.90
N TYR A 26 2.58 13.95 -4.22
CA TYR A 26 3.64 14.74 -4.87
C TYR A 26 3.30 16.24 -4.93
N LEU A 27 2.04 16.59 -5.18
CA LEU A 27 1.57 17.98 -5.24
C LEU A 27 1.55 18.64 -3.84
N TYR A 28 1.27 17.87 -2.79
CA TYR A 28 1.44 18.29 -1.40
C TYR A 28 2.89 18.05 -0.95
N SER A 29 3.82 18.91 -1.38
CA SER A 29 5.26 18.73 -1.16
C SER A 29 5.66 18.49 0.32
N GLU A 30 6.73 17.70 0.49
CA GLU A 30 7.30 17.18 1.75
C GLU A 30 7.49 18.21 2.88
N GLU A 31 7.60 19.51 2.58
CA GLU A 31 7.81 20.56 3.59
C GLU A 31 6.58 20.88 4.44
N LYS A 32 5.38 20.44 4.05
CA LYS A 32 4.11 20.77 4.75
C LYS A 32 3.39 19.57 5.36
N VAL A 33 3.89 18.36 5.14
CA VAL A 33 3.21 17.15 5.60
C VAL A 33 3.64 16.87 7.04
N ASP A 34 2.78 17.25 7.99
CA ASP A 34 2.93 16.85 9.38
C ASP A 34 2.95 15.32 9.46
N LYS A 35 3.96 14.78 10.16
CA LYS A 35 4.12 13.35 10.39
C LYS A 35 2.86 12.72 10.98
N SER A 36 2.05 13.47 11.73
CA SER A 36 0.77 13.01 12.28
C SER A 36 -0.21 12.49 11.22
N TYR A 37 -0.12 12.96 9.97
CA TYR A 37 -0.94 12.48 8.86
C TYR A 37 -0.58 11.06 8.40
N LEU A 38 0.69 10.64 8.55
CA LEU A 38 1.15 9.31 8.13
C LEU A 38 0.40 8.19 8.83
N LYS A 39 0.13 8.33 10.13
CA LYS A 39 -0.61 7.33 10.91
C LYS A 39 -2.01 7.09 10.36
N ASN A 40 -2.72 8.17 10.03
CA ASN A 40 -4.06 8.08 9.45
C ASN A 40 -4.00 7.51 8.03
N TRP A 41 -2.98 7.89 7.25
CA TRP A 41 -2.78 7.40 5.89
C TRP A 41 -2.52 5.89 5.85
N LEU A 42 -1.60 5.38 6.68
CA LEU A 42 -1.31 3.93 6.78
C LEU A 42 -2.55 3.13 7.18
N ARG A 43 -3.32 3.63 8.14
CA ARG A 43 -4.58 2.99 8.56
C ARG A 43 -5.62 2.99 7.43
N ASN A 44 -5.71 4.08 6.67
CA ASN A 44 -6.64 4.16 5.54
C ASN A 44 -6.28 3.15 4.45
N ILE A 45 -4.99 3.02 4.12
CA ILE A 45 -4.50 2.03 3.16
C ILE A 45 -4.88 0.60 3.58
N GLU A 46 -4.66 0.26 4.86
CA GLU A 46 -5.04 -1.04 5.40
C GLU A 46 -6.56 -1.28 5.31
N ASN A 47 -7.34 -0.29 5.72
CA ASN A 47 -8.81 -0.36 5.70
C ASN A 47 -9.34 -0.50 4.28
N GLU A 48 -8.87 0.29 3.33
CA GLU A 48 -9.29 0.24 1.94
C GLU A 48 -8.97 -1.13 1.33
N PHE A 49 -7.75 -1.63 1.50
CA PHE A 49 -7.38 -2.96 1.01
C PHE A 49 -8.23 -4.06 1.65
N SER A 50 -8.42 -4.01 2.97
CA SER A 50 -9.22 -5.02 3.70
C SER A 50 -10.71 -5.02 3.36
N GLN A 51 -11.25 -3.94 2.79
CA GLN A 51 -12.64 -3.87 2.34
C GLN A 51 -12.85 -4.34 0.90
N LEU A 52 -11.77 -4.56 0.14
CA LEU A 52 -11.89 -5.04 -1.23
C LEU A 52 -12.51 -6.46 -1.30
N PRO A 53 -13.27 -6.77 -2.36
CA PRO A 53 -13.73 -8.12 -2.64
C PRO A 53 -12.56 -9.11 -2.74
N ALA A 54 -12.77 -10.35 -2.29
CA ALA A 54 -11.70 -11.37 -2.22
C ALA A 54 -11.00 -11.61 -3.57
N GLY A 55 -11.74 -11.66 -4.68
CA GLY A 55 -11.17 -11.83 -6.02
C GLY A 55 -10.29 -10.66 -6.45
N LEU A 56 -10.65 -9.44 -6.05
CA LEU A 56 -9.84 -8.25 -6.31
C LEU A 56 -8.59 -8.25 -5.43
N LYS A 57 -8.72 -8.57 -4.14
CA LYS A 57 -7.55 -8.71 -3.24
C LYS A 57 -6.52 -9.66 -3.82
N GLN A 58 -6.93 -10.86 -4.25
CA GLN A 58 -6.03 -11.83 -4.87
C GLN A 58 -5.31 -11.28 -6.11
N GLU A 59 -6.01 -10.47 -6.90
CA GLU A 59 -5.47 -9.88 -8.12
C GLU A 59 -4.40 -8.81 -7.86
N ILE A 60 -4.53 -8.04 -6.77
CA ILE A 60 -3.66 -6.89 -6.48
C ILE A 60 -2.75 -7.08 -5.24
N GLU A 61 -2.86 -8.22 -4.53
CA GLU A 61 -2.10 -8.50 -3.30
C GLU A 61 -0.59 -8.35 -3.52
N GLY A 62 -0.10 -8.80 -4.68
CA GLY A 62 1.31 -8.70 -5.05
C GLY A 62 1.79 -7.25 -5.13
N ASP A 63 1.00 -6.37 -5.74
CA ASP A 63 1.34 -4.96 -5.88
C ASP A 63 1.18 -4.22 -4.57
N TYR A 64 0.14 -4.55 -3.82
CA TYR A 64 -0.06 -4.05 -2.46
C TYR A 64 1.15 -4.38 -1.58
N ALA A 65 1.63 -5.64 -1.61
CA ALA A 65 2.85 -6.05 -0.90
C ALA A 65 4.10 -5.28 -1.35
N GLU A 66 4.24 -5.00 -2.65
CA GLU A 66 5.36 -4.21 -3.17
C GLU A 66 5.31 -2.75 -2.70
N ILE A 67 4.11 -2.14 -2.70
CA ILE A 67 3.89 -0.79 -2.18
C ILE A 67 4.26 -0.73 -0.71
N LEU A 68 3.77 -1.67 0.12
CA LEU A 68 4.10 -1.70 1.55
C LEU A 68 5.61 -1.79 1.77
N ARG A 69 6.35 -2.59 1.00
CA ARG A 69 7.82 -2.67 1.11
C ARG A 69 8.52 -1.35 0.76
N LYS A 70 8.03 -0.64 -0.27
CA LYS A 70 8.56 0.68 -0.64
C LYS A 70 8.32 1.70 0.46
N VAL A 71 7.10 1.71 1.03
CA VAL A 71 6.73 2.57 2.17
C VAL A 71 7.59 2.22 3.40
N GLU A 72 7.75 0.95 3.73
CA GLU A 72 8.60 0.48 4.83
C GLU A 72 10.04 0.98 4.68
N ALA A 73 10.64 0.79 3.49
CA ALA A 73 12.00 1.23 3.22
C ALA A 73 12.15 2.76 3.34
N LEU A 74 11.14 3.52 2.88
CA LEU A 74 11.13 4.97 3.01
C LEU A 74 11.03 5.41 4.47
N LEU A 75 10.09 4.86 5.24
CA LEU A 75 9.90 5.21 6.65
C LEU A 75 11.11 4.84 7.50
N LYS A 76 11.72 3.67 7.25
CA LYS A 76 12.97 3.26 7.89
C LYS A 76 14.12 4.23 7.60
N ARG A 77 14.23 4.69 6.35
CA ARG A 77 15.24 5.68 5.95
C ARG A 77 15.03 7.04 6.62
N LEU A 78 13.79 7.50 6.77
CA LEU A 78 13.46 8.83 7.28
C LEU A 78 13.40 8.89 8.82
N TYR A 79 12.87 7.84 9.46
CA TYR A 79 12.52 7.85 10.88
C TYR A 79 13.17 6.71 11.69
N GLY A 80 13.78 5.74 11.03
CA GLY A 80 14.45 4.59 11.67
C GLY A 80 13.60 3.33 11.78
N ASP A 81 14.26 2.22 12.09
CA ASP A 81 13.65 0.89 12.14
C ASP A 81 12.70 0.68 13.33
N THR A 82 12.91 1.42 14.41
CA THR A 82 12.12 1.34 15.65
C THR A 82 10.99 2.37 15.72
N ASP A 83 10.83 3.19 14.69
CA ASP A 83 9.72 4.14 14.62
C ASP A 83 8.37 3.42 14.55
N ALA A 84 7.34 4.01 15.18
CA ALA A 84 6.02 3.41 15.26
C ALA A 84 5.39 3.16 13.88
N ASP A 85 5.58 4.07 12.92
CA ASP A 85 5.01 3.94 11.58
C ASP A 85 5.78 2.87 10.77
N SER A 86 7.12 2.80 10.93
CA SER A 86 7.96 1.72 10.37
C SER A 86 7.53 0.33 10.87
N LEU A 87 7.27 0.21 12.18
CA LEU A 87 6.80 -1.03 12.80
C LEU A 87 5.38 -1.40 12.36
N GLN A 88 4.49 -0.41 12.19
CA GLN A 88 3.13 -0.65 11.70
C GLN A 88 3.14 -1.27 10.29
N VAL A 89 3.90 -0.70 9.35
CA VAL A 89 4.00 -1.23 7.98
C VAL A 89 4.65 -2.62 7.98
N THR A 90 5.64 -2.85 8.84
CA THR A 90 6.22 -4.18 9.05
C THR A 90 5.15 -5.20 9.46
N GLY A 91 4.28 -4.83 10.41
CA GLY A 91 3.14 -5.65 10.85
C GLY A 91 2.16 -5.94 9.70
N MET A 92 1.81 -4.94 8.89
CA MET A 92 0.95 -5.11 7.71
C MET A 92 1.52 -6.13 6.72
N ILE A 93 2.84 -6.08 6.45
CA ILE A 93 3.54 -7.03 5.57
C ILE A 93 3.52 -8.45 6.14
N VAL A 94 3.72 -8.60 7.45
CA VAL A 94 3.67 -9.91 8.12
C VAL A 94 2.28 -10.51 8.06
N THR A 95 1.24 -9.71 8.37
CA THR A 95 -0.17 -10.14 8.28
C THR A 95 -0.52 -10.59 6.86
N LEU A 96 -0.10 -9.84 5.85
CA LEU A 96 -0.32 -10.19 4.45
C LEU A 96 0.33 -11.54 4.07
N LYS A 97 1.53 -11.82 4.57
CA LYS A 97 2.19 -13.13 4.39
C LYS A 97 1.49 -14.25 5.15
N GLY A 98 0.95 -13.97 6.34
CA GLY A 98 0.26 -14.93 7.21
C GLY A 98 -1.09 -15.41 6.66
N GLN A 99 -1.74 -14.63 5.79
CA GLN A 99 -2.98 -15.03 5.11
C GLN A 99 -2.80 -16.18 4.09
N LYS A 100 -1.56 -16.62 3.82
CA LYS A 100 -1.24 -17.73 2.91
C LYS A 100 -1.49 -19.15 3.46
N MET A 101 -2.13 -19.34 4.61
CA MET A 101 -2.52 -20.69 5.09
C MET A 101 -4.02 -20.81 5.32
N PRO A 102 -4.71 -21.52 4.40
CA PRO A 102 -5.42 -22.72 4.77
C PRO A 102 -4.94 -23.89 3.90
N GLN A 103 -4.25 -24.85 4.53
CA GLN A 103 -4.08 -26.18 3.94
C GLN A 103 -5.31 -27.01 4.31
N HIS A 104 -6.18 -27.25 3.34
CA HIS A 104 -7.01 -28.45 3.30
C HIS A 104 -6.35 -29.47 2.38
#